data_AF-A0A8T3ANE1-F1
#
_entry.id   AF-A0A8T3ANE1-F1
#
_cell.length_a   1.000
_cell.length_b   1.000
_cell.length_c   1.000
_cell.angle_alpha   90.00
_cell.angle_beta   90.00
_cell.angle_gamma   90.00
#
_symmetry.space_group_name_H-M   'P 1'
#
loop_
_entity.id
_entity.type
_entity.pdbx_description
1 polymer ?
#
loop_
_entity_poly.entity_id
_entity_poly.type
_entity_poly.pdbx_seq_one_letter_code
_entity_poly.pdbx_strand_id
1 'polypeptide(L)'
;MYASVIEVIEIVKEEGVHDQQSVEAGVLIDIMESFDFIFMMYLMIAILGITNELSQSLQRKDQDIENAMKLVQISKQRLQLLRENGWNGLLDEVSHFCVVFEVVIPNMDETYKTRRRSVRGGEDKTNLHHYRVDLFYTVVDMQLQELNNRFSESSAELLLCMSCLNPSDSFRAYDERKLICLAELYPSDFFIIDVIALKNQLATYIIDMRTSEEFSSLRSIADLAKQIVKFKKNDVYPLVYKLITLALTLPVATATVERAFSAMKIIKHRLRSRMGDDWLNDCLVPYIEKDVFDLIPNEDVIQYYQKIQNRLIKL
;
A
#
# COMPACT_ATOMS: atom_id res chain seq x y z
N MET A 1 16.24 3.27 23.04
CA MET A 1 16.08 2.08 22.17
C MET A 1 17.39 1.75 21.48
N TYR A 2 18.02 2.67 20.72
CA TYR A 2 19.30 2.40 20.04
C TYR A 2 20.40 1.85 20.96
N ALA A 3 20.73 2.55 22.05
CA ALA A 3 21.73 2.09 23.03
C ALA A 3 21.42 0.69 23.58
N SER A 4 20.17 0.43 23.95
CA SER A 4 19.73 -0.87 24.46
C SER A 4 19.86 -1.98 23.42
N VAL A 5 19.69 -1.68 22.13
CA VAL A 5 19.89 -2.66 21.05
C VAL A 5 21.37 -2.97 20.88
N ILE A 6 22.24 -1.96 20.91
CA ILE A 6 23.71 -2.16 20.88
C ILE A 6 24.15 -3.01 22.07
N GLU A 7 23.72 -2.66 23.29
CA GLU A 7 24.02 -3.41 24.51
C GLU A 7 23.61 -4.89 24.41
N VAL A 8 22.41 -5.17 23.88
CA VAL A 8 21.97 -6.56 23.67
C VAL A 8 22.84 -7.29 22.65
N ILE A 9 23.26 -6.63 21.57
CA ILE A 9 24.13 -7.25 20.56
C ILE A 9 25.55 -7.44 21.12
N GLU A 10 26.04 -6.55 21.97
CA GLU A 10 27.32 -6.70 22.68
C GLU A 10 27.29 -7.91 23.61
N ILE A 11 26.22 -8.10 24.38
CA ILE A 11 26.03 -9.31 25.20
C ILE A 11 26.07 -10.57 24.32
N VAL A 12 25.38 -10.57 23.17
CA VAL A 12 25.40 -11.72 22.24
C VAL A 12 26.80 -11.94 21.64
N LYS A 13 27.57 -10.87 21.42
CA LYS A 13 28.95 -10.95 20.94
C LYS A 13 29.87 -11.60 21.99
N GLU A 14 29.69 -11.27 23.26
CA GLU A 14 30.52 -11.77 24.36
C GLU A 14 30.10 -13.17 24.84
N GLU A 15 28.80 -13.44 24.92
CA GLU A 15 28.23 -14.68 25.48
C GLU A 15 27.83 -15.72 24.41
N GLY A 16 28.07 -15.43 23.12
CA GLY A 16 27.69 -16.29 22.01
C GLY A 16 28.20 -17.72 22.15
N VAL A 17 27.28 -18.68 22.25
CA VAL A 17 27.58 -20.12 22.45
C VAL A 17 28.33 -20.73 21.25
N HIS A 18 28.21 -20.11 20.07
CA HIS A 18 28.92 -20.48 18.84
C HIS A 18 29.75 -19.30 18.32
N ASP A 19 31.00 -19.57 17.91
CA ASP A 19 31.92 -18.59 17.30
C ASP A 19 31.26 -17.77 16.17
N GLN A 20 30.38 -18.41 15.40
CA GLN A 20 29.66 -17.73 14.32
C GLN A 20 28.71 -16.63 14.81
N GLN A 21 27.99 -16.85 15.91
CA GLN A 21 27.05 -15.86 16.45
C GLN A 21 27.79 -14.65 17.01
N SER A 22 28.93 -14.87 17.66
CA SER A 22 29.79 -13.80 18.15
C SER A 22 30.33 -12.94 16.99
N VAL A 23 30.79 -13.59 15.91
CA VAL A 23 31.26 -12.88 14.70
C VAL A 23 30.14 -12.09 14.03
N GLU A 24 28.96 -12.69 13.87
CA GLU A 24 27.78 -12.02 13.28
C GLU A 24 27.34 -10.81 14.10
N ALA A 25 27.31 -10.92 15.43
CA ALA A 25 27.00 -9.82 16.34
C ALA A 25 28.03 -8.68 16.22
N GLY A 26 29.32 -9.02 16.15
CA GLY A 26 30.38 -8.03 15.90
C GLY A 26 30.18 -7.26 14.58
N VAL A 27 29.84 -7.96 13.49
CA VAL A 27 29.57 -7.33 12.20
C VAL A 27 28.32 -6.43 12.26
N LEU A 28 27.29 -6.81 13.02
CA LEU A 28 26.09 -5.98 13.18
C LEU A 28 26.38 -4.69 13.93
N ILE A 29 27.18 -4.74 15.00
CA ILE A 29 27.63 -3.53 15.72
C ILE A 29 28.39 -2.62 14.75
N ASP A 30 29.37 -3.16 14.02
CA ASP A 30 30.16 -2.42 13.03
C ASP A 30 29.32 -1.77 11.92
N ILE A 31 28.13 -2.32 11.62
CA ILE A 31 27.18 -1.75 10.67
C ILE A 31 26.34 -0.67 11.35
N MET A 32 25.79 -0.94 12.53
CA MET A 32 24.93 -0.01 13.25
C MET A 32 25.68 1.28 13.64
N GLU A 33 26.94 1.15 14.04
CA GLU A 33 27.85 2.25 14.37
C GLU A 33 28.51 2.88 13.14
N SER A 34 27.99 2.62 11.93
CA SER A 34 28.45 3.28 10.72
C SER A 34 27.58 4.50 10.40
N PHE A 35 28.21 5.55 9.88
CA PHE A 35 27.49 6.71 9.37
C PHE A 35 26.49 6.32 8.26
N ASP A 36 26.85 5.36 7.40
CA ASP A 36 25.97 4.81 6.36
C ASP A 36 24.63 4.33 6.95
N PHE A 37 24.67 3.54 8.02
CA PHE A 37 23.47 3.00 8.65
C PHE A 37 22.62 4.09 9.29
N ILE A 38 23.24 4.98 10.07
CA ILE A 38 22.54 6.06 10.76
C ILE A 38 21.89 7.01 9.75
N PHE A 39 22.62 7.36 8.68
CA PHE A 39 22.08 8.18 7.60
C PHE A 39 20.85 7.53 6.97
N MET A 40 20.92 6.24 6.61
CA MET A 40 19.80 5.51 6.01
C MET A 40 18.62 5.38 6.98
N MET A 41 18.88 5.17 8.26
CA MET A 41 17.86 5.12 9.31
C MET A 41 17.08 6.44 9.39
N TYR A 42 17.78 7.58 9.48
CA TYR A 42 17.15 8.90 9.53
C TYR A 42 16.41 9.25 8.23
N LEU A 43 16.96 8.88 7.07
CA LEU A 43 16.28 9.03 5.79
C LEU A 43 14.97 8.24 5.75
N MET A 44 14.97 7.00 6.23
CA MET A 44 13.77 6.18 6.34
C MET A 44 12.76 6.77 7.33
N ILE A 45 13.21 7.31 8.48
CA ILE A 45 12.33 7.99 9.43
C ILE A 45 11.62 9.18 8.77
N ALA A 46 12.36 10.01 8.02
CA ALA A 46 11.79 11.15 7.33
C ALA A 46 10.74 10.73 6.28
N ILE A 47 11.07 9.76 5.43
CA ILE A 47 10.19 9.28 4.35
C ILE A 47 8.95 8.58 4.92
N LEU A 48 9.13 7.65 5.86
CA LEU A 48 8.03 6.94 6.49
C LEU A 48 7.16 7.89 7.32
N GLY A 49 7.76 8.88 7.97
CA GLY A 49 7.04 9.94 8.67
C GLY A 49 6.17 10.79 7.75
N ILE A 50 6.60 11.07 6.51
CA ILE A 50 5.79 11.80 5.52
C ILE A 50 4.64 10.95 4.96
N THR A 51 4.84 9.64 4.84
CA THR A 51 3.89 8.72 4.19
C THR A 51 2.97 7.99 5.18
N ASN A 52 3.20 8.14 6.48
CA ASN A 52 2.49 7.41 7.53
C ASN A 52 0.97 7.66 7.52
N GLU A 53 0.53 8.93 7.47
CA GLU A 53 -0.89 9.27 7.47
C GLU A 53 -1.62 8.72 6.24
N LEU A 54 -0.96 8.80 5.08
CA LEU A 54 -1.46 8.21 3.84
C LEU A 54 -1.58 6.69 3.97
N SER A 55 -0.52 6.03 4.46
CA SER A 55 -0.50 4.58 4.66
C SER A 55 -1.61 4.11 5.58
N GLN A 56 -1.82 4.79 6.72
CA GLN A 56 -2.90 4.47 7.64
C GLN A 56 -4.28 4.70 7.02
N SER A 57 -4.46 5.81 6.27
CA SER A 57 -5.72 6.13 5.59
C SER A 57 -6.09 5.04 4.57
N LEU A 58 -5.13 4.62 3.75
CA LEU A 58 -5.30 3.55 2.75
C LEU A 58 -5.48 2.15 3.32
N GLN A 59 -5.34 1.96 4.64
CA GLN A 59 -5.57 0.68 5.32
C GLN A 59 -6.90 0.63 6.09
N ARG A 60 -7.59 1.76 6.25
CA ARG A 60 -8.91 1.80 6.91
C ARG A 60 -9.94 1.03 6.09
N LYS A 61 -10.94 0.46 6.75
CA LYS A 61 -12.05 -0.27 6.09
C LYS A 61 -13.13 0.70 5.58
N ASP A 62 -13.28 1.83 6.26
CA ASP A 62 -14.20 2.93 5.98
C ASP A 62 -13.47 4.09 5.26
N GLN A 63 -12.83 3.79 4.13
CA GLN A 63 -12.04 4.79 3.43
C GLN A 63 -12.90 5.90 2.86
N ASP A 64 -12.58 7.12 3.27
CA ASP A 64 -12.99 8.31 2.55
C ASP A 64 -11.97 8.57 1.43
N ILE A 65 -12.36 8.19 0.21
CA ILE A 65 -11.52 8.29 -0.98
C ILE A 65 -11.09 9.75 -1.22
N GLU A 66 -11.93 10.74 -0.93
CA GLU A 66 -11.58 12.15 -1.14
C GLU A 66 -10.45 12.56 -0.21
N ASN A 67 -10.55 12.20 1.07
CA ASN A 67 -9.51 12.44 2.06
C ASN A 67 -8.22 11.64 1.74
N ALA A 68 -8.34 10.38 1.31
CA ALA A 68 -7.20 9.57 0.91
C ALA A 68 -6.47 10.19 -0.30
N MET A 69 -7.19 10.63 -1.32
CA MET A 69 -6.61 11.28 -2.49
C MET A 69 -5.96 12.62 -2.15
N LYS A 70 -6.55 13.39 -1.23
CA LYS A 70 -5.91 14.60 -0.70
C LYS A 70 -4.60 14.29 0.02
N LEU A 71 -4.57 13.22 0.82
CA LEU A 71 -3.34 12.76 1.47
C LEU A 71 -2.27 12.30 0.47
N VAL A 72 -2.64 11.66 -0.65
CA VAL A 72 -1.70 11.34 -1.73
C VAL A 72 -1.01 12.61 -2.23
N GLN A 73 -1.77 13.66 -2.53
CA GLN A 73 -1.22 14.93 -3.02
C GLN A 73 -0.33 15.60 -1.98
N ILE A 74 -0.76 15.62 -0.72
CA ILE A 74 0.02 16.18 0.38
C ILE A 74 1.33 15.41 0.58
N SER A 75 1.30 14.08 0.56
CA SER A 75 2.51 13.25 0.70
C SER A 75 3.49 13.48 -0.45
N LYS A 76 3.00 13.58 -1.70
CA LYS A 76 3.84 13.95 -2.87
C LYS A 76 4.48 15.33 -2.68
N GLN A 77 3.71 16.34 -2.27
CA GLN A 77 4.23 17.68 -2.01
C GLN A 77 5.28 17.69 -0.89
N ARG A 78 5.03 16.97 0.21
CA ARG A 78 5.98 16.89 1.33
C ARG A 78 7.27 16.17 0.94
N LEU A 79 7.20 15.10 0.14
CA LEU A 79 8.39 14.43 -0.39
C LEU A 79 9.17 15.35 -1.34
N GLN A 80 8.48 16.15 -2.17
CA GLN A 80 9.12 17.15 -3.02
C GLN A 80 9.83 18.23 -2.19
N LEU A 81 9.19 18.74 -1.14
CA LEU A 81 9.81 19.69 -0.21
C LEU A 81 11.02 19.10 0.51
N LEU A 82 10.94 17.83 0.93
CA LEU A 82 12.07 17.10 1.50
C LEU A 82 13.21 17.05 0.48
N ARG A 83 12.93 16.69 -0.78
CA ARG A 83 13.92 16.63 -1.85
C ARG A 83 14.63 17.97 -2.07
N GLU A 84 13.88 19.06 -2.13
CA GLU A 84 14.42 20.39 -2.47
C GLU A 84 15.17 21.04 -1.31
N ASN A 85 14.65 20.93 -0.08
CA ASN A 85 15.10 21.73 1.06
C ASN A 85 15.52 20.90 2.27
N GLY A 86 15.28 19.58 2.27
CA GLY A 86 15.44 18.71 3.44
C GLY A 86 16.86 18.20 3.69
N TRP A 87 17.77 18.35 2.73
CA TRP A 87 19.15 17.82 2.84
C TRP A 87 19.88 18.33 4.10
N ASN A 88 19.89 19.65 4.32
CA ASN A 88 20.65 20.24 5.43
C ASN A 88 20.07 19.79 6.78
N GLY A 89 18.74 19.86 6.95
CA GLY A 89 18.09 19.43 8.18
C GLY A 89 18.32 17.95 8.50
N LEU A 90 18.24 17.08 7.49
CA LEU A 90 18.55 15.66 7.66
C LEU A 90 20.01 15.45 8.09
N LEU A 91 20.95 16.13 7.43
CA LEU A 91 22.37 16.00 7.75
C LEU A 91 22.69 16.51 9.16
N ASP A 92 22.06 17.59 9.60
CA ASP A 92 22.23 18.14 10.95
C ASP A 92 21.71 17.16 12.01
N GLU A 93 20.55 16.53 11.80
CA GLU A 93 19.99 15.51 12.70
C GLU A 93 20.89 14.27 12.78
N VAL A 94 21.37 13.77 11.63
CA VAL A 94 22.30 12.64 11.56
C VAL A 94 23.61 12.98 12.27
N SER A 95 24.16 14.16 12.02
CA SER A 95 25.42 14.60 12.64
C SER A 95 25.28 14.74 14.15
N HIS A 96 24.17 15.29 14.62
CA HIS A 96 23.88 15.39 16.05
C HIS A 96 23.82 14.00 16.71
N PHE A 97 23.12 13.04 16.08
CA PHE A 97 23.07 11.67 16.57
C PHE A 97 24.46 11.02 16.61
N CYS A 98 25.24 11.15 15.53
CA CYS A 98 26.60 10.61 15.48
C CYS A 98 27.51 11.18 16.57
N VAL A 99 27.40 12.48 16.89
CA VAL A 99 28.17 13.09 17.99
C VAL A 99 27.77 12.50 19.35
N VAL A 100 26.48 12.30 19.59
CA VAL A 100 25.96 11.73 20.86
C VAL A 100 26.42 10.29 21.07
N PHE A 101 26.47 9.49 20.00
CA PHE A 101 26.87 8.08 20.05
C PHE A 101 28.33 7.84 19.62
N GLU A 102 29.14 8.90 19.56
CA GLU A 102 30.57 8.86 19.21
C GLU A 102 30.89 8.14 17.88
N VAL A 103 29.96 8.18 16.92
CA VAL A 103 30.13 7.62 15.59
C VAL A 103 30.90 8.58 14.70
N VAL A 104 31.92 8.06 14.01
CA VAL A 104 32.80 8.86 13.14
C VAL A 104 32.02 9.43 11.97
N ILE A 105 31.98 10.76 11.88
CA ILE A 105 31.39 11.48 10.75
C ILE A 105 32.43 11.58 9.63
N PRO A 106 32.15 11.10 8.42
CA PRO A 106 33.08 11.22 7.29
C PRO A 106 33.21 12.67 6.83
N ASN A 107 34.40 13.06 6.40
CA ASN A 107 34.63 14.35 5.76
C ASN A 107 33.93 14.39 4.40
N MET A 108 32.98 15.31 4.21
CA MET A 108 32.13 15.37 3.03
C MET A 108 32.90 15.66 1.73
N ASP A 109 34.08 16.27 1.80
CA ASP A 109 34.93 16.58 0.65
C ASP A 109 35.89 15.43 0.26
N GLU A 110 36.05 14.42 1.13
CA GLU A 110 36.91 13.28 0.85
C GLU A 110 36.26 12.28 -0.11
N THR A 111 37.08 11.51 -0.82
CA THR A 111 36.65 10.42 -1.69
C THR A 111 35.90 9.35 -0.88
N TYR A 112 34.69 9.00 -1.33
CA TYR A 112 33.91 7.93 -0.74
C TYR A 112 34.58 6.57 -0.98
N LYS A 113 34.90 5.86 0.10
CA LYS A 113 35.51 4.52 0.05
C LYS A 113 34.49 3.48 0.50
N THR A 114 33.97 2.69 -0.43
CA THR A 114 33.10 1.57 -0.08
C THR A 114 33.89 0.46 0.62
N ARG A 115 33.40 -0.06 1.75
CA ARG A 115 33.99 -1.19 2.53
C ARG A 115 34.29 -2.47 1.71
N ARG A 116 33.84 -2.58 0.45
CA ARG A 116 33.93 -3.79 -0.39
C ARG A 116 34.50 -3.62 -1.81
N ARG A 117 34.88 -2.42 -2.28
CA ARG A 117 35.44 -2.27 -3.64
C ARG A 117 36.94 -2.05 -3.61
N SER A 118 37.68 -2.98 -4.23
CA SER A 118 39.04 -2.76 -4.68
C SER A 118 39.06 -1.58 -5.66
N VAL A 119 39.98 -0.65 -5.44
CA VAL A 119 40.30 0.52 -6.26
C VAL A 119 40.64 0.09 -7.69
N ARG A 120 39.63 -0.15 -8.52
CA ARG A 120 39.80 -0.39 -9.97
C ARG A 120 38.71 0.37 -10.73
N GLY A 121 39.03 1.63 -11.03
CA GLY A 121 38.54 2.33 -12.23
C GLY A 121 37.19 3.03 -12.16
N GLY A 122 36.69 3.41 -10.99
CA GLY A 122 35.55 4.33 -10.87
C GLY A 122 36.02 5.77 -10.64
N GLU A 123 35.27 6.76 -11.13
CA GLU A 123 35.49 8.18 -10.79
C GLU A 123 35.46 8.37 -9.26
N ASP A 124 36.43 9.09 -8.72
CA ASP A 124 36.52 9.41 -7.29
C ASP A 124 35.36 10.35 -6.89
N LYS A 125 34.22 9.77 -6.52
CA LYS A 125 33.07 10.50 -5.99
C LYS A 125 33.33 10.91 -4.54
N THR A 126 32.96 12.14 -4.17
CA THR A 126 33.05 12.62 -2.79
C THR A 126 31.97 11.99 -1.90
N ASN A 127 32.20 11.97 -0.58
CA ASN A 127 31.20 11.58 0.41
C ASN A 127 29.92 12.41 0.25
N LEU A 128 30.03 13.72 0.01
CA LEU A 128 28.88 14.60 -0.24
C LEU A 128 28.04 14.10 -1.42
N HIS A 129 28.69 13.77 -2.55
CA HIS A 129 27.99 13.28 -3.73
C HIS A 129 27.30 11.95 -3.43
N HIS A 130 27.98 11.03 -2.75
CA HIS A 130 27.40 9.74 -2.38
C HIS A 130 26.13 9.89 -1.54
N TYR A 131 26.20 10.59 -0.41
CA TYR A 131 25.05 10.70 0.49
C TYR A 131 23.94 11.58 -0.08
N ARG A 132 24.27 12.68 -0.74
CA ARG A 132 23.26 13.63 -1.24
C ARG A 132 22.62 13.20 -2.55
N VAL A 133 23.43 12.73 -3.50
CA VAL A 133 22.94 12.41 -4.85
C VAL A 133 22.60 10.93 -4.95
N ASP A 134 23.57 10.05 -4.68
CA ASP A 134 23.38 8.61 -4.88
C ASP A 134 22.38 8.00 -3.87
N LEU A 135 22.29 8.54 -2.65
CA LEU A 135 21.34 8.06 -1.64
C LEU A 135 20.12 8.97 -1.49
N PHE A 136 20.28 10.19 -0.97
CA PHE A 136 19.16 11.05 -0.60
C PHE A 136 18.21 11.35 -1.77
N TYR A 137 18.70 11.96 -2.85
CA TYR A 137 17.86 12.25 -4.01
C TYR A 137 17.30 10.98 -4.64
N THR A 138 18.13 9.95 -4.83
CA THR A 138 17.69 8.69 -5.46
C THR A 138 16.54 8.05 -4.70
N VAL A 139 16.65 7.92 -3.37
CA VAL A 139 15.59 7.27 -2.56
C VAL A 139 14.33 8.12 -2.55
N VAL A 140 14.43 9.44 -2.39
CA VAL A 140 13.25 10.33 -2.40
C VAL A 140 12.56 10.33 -3.77
N ASP A 141 13.34 10.34 -4.85
CA ASP A 141 12.84 10.28 -6.24
C ASP A 141 12.15 8.95 -6.53
N MET A 142 12.69 7.83 -6.05
CA MET A 142 12.02 6.54 -6.14
C MET A 142 10.65 6.56 -5.44
N GLN A 143 10.55 7.13 -4.24
CA GLN A 143 9.26 7.21 -3.53
C GLN A 143 8.25 8.10 -4.26
N LEU A 144 8.69 9.24 -4.79
CA LEU A 144 7.86 10.11 -5.61
C LEU A 144 7.39 9.40 -6.88
N GLN A 145 8.28 8.69 -7.55
CA GLN A 145 7.97 7.93 -8.76
C GLN A 145 6.96 6.81 -8.48
N GLU A 146 7.12 6.04 -7.41
CA GLU A 146 6.16 4.99 -7.03
C GLU A 146 4.78 5.56 -6.70
N LEU A 147 4.71 6.68 -5.97
CA LEU A 147 3.44 7.36 -5.70
C LEU A 147 2.81 7.92 -6.99
N ASN A 148 3.60 8.41 -7.94
CA ASN A 148 3.10 8.89 -9.23
C ASN A 148 2.61 7.76 -10.13
N ASN A 149 3.32 6.63 -10.16
CA ASN A 149 2.91 5.45 -10.92
C ASN A 149 1.61 4.85 -10.37
N ARG A 150 1.52 4.73 -9.04
CA ARG A 150 0.34 4.13 -8.37
C ARG A 150 -0.87 5.04 -8.38
N PHE A 151 -0.67 6.35 -8.21
CA PHE A 151 -1.71 7.37 -8.21
C PHE A 151 -1.43 8.39 -9.31
N SER A 152 -1.54 7.94 -10.55
CA SER A 152 -1.51 8.80 -11.74
C SER A 152 -2.69 9.77 -11.73
N GLU A 153 -2.61 10.85 -12.50
CA GLU A 153 -3.72 11.82 -12.63
C GLU A 153 -5.02 11.13 -13.04
N SER A 154 -4.99 10.21 -14.01
CA SER A 154 -6.17 9.47 -14.46
C SER A 154 -6.75 8.56 -13.36
N SER A 155 -5.90 7.88 -12.59
CA SER A 155 -6.38 7.04 -11.48
C SER A 155 -6.95 7.88 -10.32
N ALA A 156 -6.34 9.03 -10.04
CA ALA A 156 -6.82 9.99 -9.05
C ALA A 156 -8.18 10.57 -9.46
N GLU A 157 -8.33 10.98 -10.71
CA GLU A 157 -9.58 11.48 -11.28
C GLU A 157 -10.68 10.42 -11.22
N LEU A 158 -10.38 9.19 -11.62
CA LEU A 158 -11.30 8.06 -11.56
C LEU A 158 -11.78 7.80 -10.11
N LEU A 159 -10.88 7.79 -9.13
CA LEU A 159 -11.22 7.63 -7.72
C LEU A 159 -12.06 8.80 -7.17
N LEU A 160 -11.75 10.04 -7.56
CA LEU A 160 -12.54 11.22 -7.20
C LEU A 160 -13.93 11.20 -7.85
N CYS A 161 -14.08 10.62 -9.03
CA CYS A 161 -15.39 10.45 -9.63
C CYS A 161 -16.20 9.35 -8.93
N MET A 162 -15.55 8.26 -8.51
CA MET A 162 -16.21 7.22 -7.70
C MET A 162 -16.68 7.74 -6.33
N SER A 163 -15.94 8.65 -5.70
CA SER A 163 -16.33 9.19 -4.39
C SER A 163 -17.68 9.93 -4.44
N CYS A 164 -18.11 10.41 -5.61
CA CYS A 164 -19.41 11.04 -5.82
C CYS A 164 -20.60 10.07 -5.67
N LEU A 165 -20.35 8.75 -5.66
CA LEU A 165 -21.36 7.73 -5.37
C LEU A 165 -21.52 7.47 -3.87
N ASN A 166 -20.68 8.06 -3.01
CA ASN A 166 -20.74 7.83 -1.57
C ASN A 166 -22.06 8.36 -0.98
N PRO A 167 -22.89 7.50 -0.33
CA PRO A 167 -24.16 7.92 0.24
C PRO A 167 -24.04 8.72 1.55
N SER A 168 -22.84 8.77 2.14
CA SER A 168 -22.59 9.45 3.43
C SER A 168 -23.05 10.90 3.43
N ASP A 169 -23.53 11.36 4.59
CA ASP A 169 -24.06 12.72 4.80
C ASP A 169 -25.11 13.15 3.76
N SER A 170 -26.04 12.25 3.42
CA SER A 170 -27.08 12.48 2.39
C SER A 170 -26.48 12.78 1.01
N PHE A 171 -25.55 11.93 0.57
CA PHE A 171 -24.85 12.06 -0.71
C PHE A 171 -24.16 13.42 -0.86
N ARG A 172 -23.47 13.87 0.18
CA ARG A 172 -22.82 15.19 0.20
C ARG A 172 -21.79 15.37 -0.92
N ALA A 173 -21.04 14.31 -1.22
CA ALA A 173 -19.99 14.30 -2.24
C ALA A 173 -20.53 14.22 -3.68
N TYR A 174 -21.85 14.12 -3.88
CA TYR A 174 -22.46 13.97 -5.19
C TYR A 174 -22.12 15.14 -6.13
N ASP A 175 -21.59 14.81 -7.30
CA ASP A 175 -21.32 15.73 -8.40
C ASP A 175 -21.67 15.04 -9.73
N GLU A 176 -22.72 15.54 -10.39
CA GLU A 176 -23.20 15.00 -11.66
C GLU A 176 -22.11 14.98 -12.74
N ARG A 177 -21.28 16.03 -12.81
CA ARG A 177 -20.28 16.16 -13.88
C ARG A 177 -19.19 15.11 -13.72
N LYS A 178 -18.77 14.86 -12.49
CA LYS A 178 -17.78 13.81 -12.19
C LYS A 178 -18.34 12.41 -12.45
N LEU A 179 -19.61 12.16 -12.16
CA LEU A 179 -20.25 10.87 -12.50
C LEU A 179 -20.41 10.66 -14.01
N ILE A 180 -20.66 11.74 -14.77
CA ILE A 180 -20.64 11.68 -16.24
C ILE A 180 -19.22 11.39 -16.74
N CYS A 181 -18.21 12.09 -16.19
CA CYS A 181 -16.81 11.81 -16.51
C CYS A 181 -16.44 10.35 -16.21
N LEU A 182 -16.91 9.79 -15.10
CA LEU A 182 -16.74 8.36 -14.79
C LEU A 182 -17.31 7.46 -15.89
N ALA A 183 -18.49 7.76 -16.44
CA ALA A 183 -19.05 6.98 -17.54
C ALA A 183 -18.23 7.11 -18.83
N GLU A 184 -17.72 8.31 -19.12
CA GLU A 184 -16.88 8.58 -20.30
C GLU A 184 -15.54 7.84 -20.27
N LEU A 185 -15.02 7.51 -19.08
CA LEU A 185 -13.82 6.67 -18.91
C LEU A 185 -14.06 5.19 -19.32
N TYR A 186 -15.32 4.76 -19.47
CA TYR A 186 -15.69 3.38 -19.82
C TYR A 186 -16.54 3.33 -21.12
N PRO A 187 -15.96 3.67 -22.29
CA PRO A 187 -16.69 3.73 -23.55
C PRO A 187 -17.19 2.36 -24.05
N SER A 188 -16.65 1.26 -23.51
CA SER A 188 -17.14 -0.10 -23.78
C SER A 188 -18.41 -0.44 -23.00
N ASP A 189 -18.63 0.22 -21.86
CA ASP A 189 -19.78 -0.01 -20.97
C ASP A 189 -20.87 1.05 -21.13
N PHE A 190 -20.51 2.26 -21.57
CA PHE A 190 -21.41 3.39 -21.83
C PHE A 190 -21.22 3.95 -23.23
N PHE A 191 -22.24 3.78 -24.08
CA PHE A 191 -22.27 4.46 -25.37
C PHE A 191 -22.64 5.94 -25.22
N ILE A 192 -22.39 6.75 -26.24
CA ILE A 192 -22.73 8.20 -26.24
C ILE A 192 -24.20 8.44 -25.85
N ILE A 193 -25.11 7.58 -26.34
CA ILE A 193 -26.54 7.66 -26.03
C ILE A 193 -26.79 7.36 -24.54
N ASP A 194 -26.05 6.41 -23.96
CA ASP A 194 -26.15 6.09 -22.53
C ASP A 194 -25.66 7.25 -21.68
N VAL A 195 -24.58 7.95 -22.05
CA VAL A 195 -24.08 9.12 -21.31
C VAL A 195 -25.13 10.25 -21.29
N ILE A 196 -25.81 10.49 -22.40
CA ILE A 196 -26.90 11.47 -22.48
C ILE A 196 -28.08 11.06 -21.59
N ALA A 197 -28.48 9.78 -21.63
CA ALA A 197 -29.56 9.25 -20.80
C ALA A 197 -29.20 9.24 -19.30
N LEU A 198 -27.94 8.92 -18.98
CA LEU A 198 -27.40 8.89 -17.63
C LEU A 198 -27.55 10.24 -16.94
N LYS A 199 -27.31 11.35 -17.64
CA LYS A 199 -27.49 12.70 -17.08
C LYS A 199 -28.89 12.92 -16.52
N ASN A 200 -29.92 12.60 -17.29
CA ASN A 200 -31.31 12.73 -16.84
C ASN A 200 -31.64 11.74 -15.71
N GLN A 201 -31.08 10.53 -15.80
CA GLN A 201 -31.27 9.51 -14.78
C GLN A 201 -30.64 9.90 -13.44
N LEU A 202 -29.44 10.48 -13.46
CA LEU A 202 -28.71 11.00 -12.29
C LEU A 202 -29.48 12.11 -11.59
N ALA A 203 -30.02 13.07 -12.35
CA ALA A 203 -30.83 14.16 -11.81
C ALA A 203 -32.08 13.65 -11.06
N THR A 204 -32.71 12.59 -11.58
CA THR A 204 -33.87 11.96 -10.92
C THR A 204 -33.43 11.13 -9.72
N TYR A 205 -32.37 10.34 -9.88
CA TYR A 205 -31.80 9.45 -8.88
C TYR A 205 -31.43 10.19 -7.59
N ILE A 206 -30.71 11.31 -7.69
CA ILE A 206 -30.22 11.99 -6.48
C ILE A 206 -31.35 12.58 -5.64
N ILE A 207 -32.43 13.05 -6.28
CA ILE A 207 -33.62 13.54 -5.59
C ILE A 207 -34.28 12.38 -4.85
N ASP A 208 -34.54 11.27 -5.55
CA ASP A 208 -35.16 10.08 -4.97
C ASP A 208 -34.34 9.49 -3.81
N MET A 209 -33.02 9.37 -3.95
CA MET A 209 -32.14 8.86 -2.88
C MET A 209 -32.14 9.78 -1.65
N ARG A 210 -32.15 11.10 -1.83
CA ARG A 210 -32.12 12.07 -0.72
C ARG A 210 -33.46 12.21 -0.01
N THR A 211 -34.58 11.93 -0.67
CA THR A 211 -35.92 12.00 -0.04
C THR A 211 -36.36 10.67 0.57
N SER A 212 -35.71 9.57 0.23
CA SER A 212 -36.03 8.23 0.75
C SER A 212 -35.34 7.96 2.09
N GLU A 213 -36.11 7.72 3.15
CA GLU A 213 -35.56 7.44 4.50
C GLU A 213 -34.65 6.21 4.51
N GLU A 214 -34.92 5.23 3.64
CA GLU A 214 -34.17 3.98 3.55
C GLU A 214 -32.70 4.20 3.16
N PHE A 215 -32.38 5.29 2.47
CA PHE A 215 -31.03 5.60 1.99
C PHE A 215 -30.28 6.59 2.89
N SER A 216 -30.96 7.15 3.90
CA SER A 216 -30.44 8.24 4.74
C SER A 216 -29.27 7.87 5.66
N SER A 217 -29.17 6.60 6.07
CA SER A 217 -28.19 6.12 7.06
C SER A 217 -27.03 5.32 6.45
N LEU A 218 -26.95 5.28 5.12
CA LEU A 218 -25.94 4.53 4.39
C LEU A 218 -24.56 5.20 4.46
N ARG A 219 -23.51 4.40 4.64
CA ARG A 219 -22.12 4.89 4.74
C ARG A 219 -21.17 4.33 3.69
N SER A 220 -21.55 3.28 2.97
CA SER A 220 -20.69 2.64 1.99
C SER A 220 -21.39 2.45 0.65
N ILE A 221 -20.62 2.46 -0.44
CA ILE A 221 -21.10 2.16 -1.79
C ILE A 221 -21.61 0.72 -1.88
N ALA A 222 -21.02 -0.20 -1.10
CA ALA A 222 -21.47 -1.60 -1.04
C ALA A 222 -22.87 -1.72 -0.42
N ASP A 223 -23.14 -0.97 0.65
CA ASP A 223 -24.47 -0.95 1.27
C ASP A 223 -25.50 -0.25 0.38
N LEU A 224 -25.09 0.82 -0.31
CA LEU A 224 -25.90 1.46 -1.35
C LEU A 224 -26.30 0.47 -2.45
N ALA A 225 -25.37 -0.31 -2.98
CA ALA A 225 -25.65 -1.30 -4.02
C ALA A 225 -26.65 -2.36 -3.53
N LYS A 226 -26.49 -2.87 -2.30
CA LYS A 226 -27.43 -3.83 -1.70
C LYS A 226 -28.82 -3.22 -1.54
N GLN A 227 -28.90 -1.96 -1.10
CA GLN A 227 -30.16 -1.28 -0.85
C GLN A 227 -30.91 -0.97 -2.16
N ILE A 228 -30.22 -0.52 -3.20
CA ILE A 228 -30.79 -0.28 -4.53
C ILE A 228 -31.46 -1.55 -5.06
N VAL A 229 -30.80 -2.71 -4.93
CA VAL A 229 -31.36 -4.01 -5.36
C VAL A 229 -32.55 -4.42 -4.48
N LYS A 230 -32.44 -4.27 -3.15
CA LYS A 230 -33.51 -4.62 -2.21
C LYS A 230 -34.83 -3.91 -2.54
N PHE A 231 -34.77 -2.65 -2.94
CA PHE A 231 -35.94 -1.85 -3.31
C PHE A 231 -36.24 -1.84 -4.82
N LYS A 232 -35.59 -2.71 -5.61
CA LYS A 232 -35.72 -2.80 -7.08
C LYS A 232 -35.46 -1.48 -7.81
N LYS A 233 -34.70 -0.58 -7.20
CA LYS A 233 -34.30 0.69 -7.82
C LYS A 233 -33.23 0.49 -8.90
N ASN A 234 -32.61 -0.69 -8.98
CA ASN A 234 -31.72 -1.08 -10.09
C ASN A 234 -32.44 -1.12 -11.45
N ASP A 235 -33.73 -1.48 -11.47
CA ASP A 235 -34.54 -1.50 -12.70
C ASP A 235 -34.98 -0.08 -13.10
N VAL A 236 -35.13 0.81 -12.11
CA VAL A 236 -35.50 2.22 -12.30
C VAL A 236 -34.30 3.06 -12.75
N TYR A 237 -33.11 2.79 -12.20
CA TYR A 237 -31.88 3.52 -12.47
C TYR A 237 -30.75 2.62 -13.01
N PRO A 238 -30.94 1.92 -14.15
CA PRO A 238 -29.98 0.93 -14.65
C PRO A 238 -28.59 1.49 -14.97
N LEU A 239 -28.47 2.73 -15.46
CA LEU A 239 -27.17 3.33 -15.80
C LEU A 239 -26.42 3.77 -14.54
N VAL A 240 -27.14 4.33 -13.55
CA VAL A 240 -26.56 4.66 -12.23
C VAL A 240 -26.13 3.37 -11.50
N TYR A 241 -26.96 2.33 -11.56
CA TYR A 241 -26.60 1.03 -10.97
C TYR A 241 -25.37 0.41 -11.65
N LYS A 242 -25.22 0.59 -12.97
CA LYS A 242 -24.01 0.20 -13.71
C LYS A 242 -22.78 0.95 -13.19
N LEU A 243 -22.85 2.27 -12.99
CA LEU A 243 -21.76 3.05 -12.38
C LEU A 243 -21.38 2.55 -10.98
N ILE A 244 -22.37 2.26 -10.14
CA ILE A 244 -22.16 1.71 -8.79
C ILE A 244 -21.47 0.34 -8.86
N THR A 245 -21.89 -0.50 -9.80
CA THR A 245 -21.27 -1.82 -10.01
C THR A 245 -19.82 -1.68 -10.46
N LEU A 246 -19.54 -0.80 -11.43
CA LEU A 246 -18.18 -0.51 -11.88
C LEU A 246 -17.30 -0.04 -10.72
N ALA A 247 -17.79 0.90 -9.92
CA ALA A 247 -17.11 1.38 -8.72
C ALA A 247 -16.76 0.25 -7.73
N LEU A 248 -17.63 -0.75 -7.57
CA LEU A 248 -17.39 -1.90 -6.69
C LEU A 248 -16.42 -2.94 -7.29
N THR A 249 -16.30 -3.00 -8.62
CA THR A 249 -15.38 -3.92 -9.29
C THR A 249 -13.95 -3.39 -9.41
N LEU A 250 -13.75 -2.09 -9.17
CA LEU A 250 -12.44 -1.49 -9.26
C LEU A 250 -11.58 -1.89 -8.04
N PRO A 251 -10.36 -2.39 -8.25
CA PRO A 251 -9.46 -2.71 -7.15
C PRO A 251 -8.90 -1.42 -6.54
N VAL A 252 -9.68 -0.77 -5.68
CA VAL A 252 -9.24 0.43 -4.94
C VAL A 252 -8.24 0.06 -3.82
N ALA A 253 -8.26 -1.18 -3.34
CA ALA A 253 -7.37 -1.66 -2.29
C ALA A 253 -6.41 -2.74 -2.80
N THR A 254 -5.14 -2.38 -3.02
CA THR A 254 -4.05 -3.35 -3.22
C THR A 254 -3.81 -4.22 -1.98
N ALA A 255 -4.33 -3.85 -0.82
CA ALA A 255 -4.14 -4.57 0.44
C ALA A 255 -4.64 -6.02 0.41
N THR A 256 -5.72 -6.33 -0.31
CA THR A 256 -6.22 -7.71 -0.46
C THR A 256 -5.27 -8.54 -1.33
N VAL A 257 -4.70 -7.92 -2.36
CA VAL A 257 -3.74 -8.58 -3.26
C VAL A 257 -2.38 -8.77 -2.56
N GLU A 258 -1.93 -7.79 -1.77
CA GLU A 258 -0.73 -7.90 -0.93
C GLU A 258 -0.88 -8.96 0.17
N ARG A 259 -2.08 -9.10 0.76
CA ARG A 259 -2.39 -10.21 1.68
C ARG A 259 -2.26 -11.56 0.97
N ALA A 260 -2.77 -11.67 -0.26
CA ALA A 260 -2.62 -12.87 -1.06
C ALA A 260 -1.15 -13.18 -1.39
N PHE A 261 -0.34 -12.17 -1.74
CA PHE A 261 1.10 -12.35 -1.98
C PHE A 261 1.88 -12.72 -0.71
N SER A 262 1.53 -12.14 0.44
CA SER A 262 2.13 -12.50 1.73
C SER A 262 1.77 -13.94 2.13
N ALA A 263 0.48 -14.31 2.01
CA ALA A 263 0.01 -15.68 2.19
C ALA A 263 0.72 -16.64 1.22
N MET A 264 0.89 -16.25 -0.04
CA MET A 264 1.59 -17.02 -1.06
C MET A 264 3.04 -17.25 -0.67
N LYS A 265 3.74 -16.25 -0.09
CA LYS A 265 5.12 -16.39 0.40
C LYS A 265 5.21 -17.36 1.58
N ILE A 266 4.19 -17.43 2.42
CA ILE A 266 4.11 -18.38 3.55
C ILE A 266 3.85 -19.81 3.03
N ILE A 267 2.90 -19.95 2.10
CA ILE A 267 2.53 -21.23 1.49
C ILE A 267 3.68 -21.79 0.61
N LYS A 268 4.27 -20.93 -0.22
CA LYS A 268 5.47 -21.21 -1.04
C LYS A 268 6.73 -20.83 -0.29
N HIS A 269 7.09 -21.60 0.73
CA HIS A 269 8.40 -21.46 1.37
C HIS A 269 9.50 -22.21 0.59
N ARG A 270 10.78 -22.02 0.97
CA ARG A 270 11.96 -22.50 0.24
C ARG A 270 11.97 -24.03 -0.05
N LEU A 271 11.36 -24.86 0.82
CA LEU A 271 11.28 -26.32 0.61
C LEU A 271 10.03 -26.76 -0.18
N ARG A 272 9.08 -25.85 -0.43
CA ARG A 272 7.82 -26.07 -1.16
C ARG A 272 7.64 -25.07 -2.31
N SER A 273 8.71 -24.81 -3.05
CA SER A 273 8.75 -23.80 -4.12
C SER A 273 8.07 -24.25 -5.41
N ARG A 274 8.00 -25.56 -5.66
CA ARG A 274 7.29 -26.15 -6.81
C ARG A 274 5.94 -26.68 -6.37
N MET A 275 4.88 -26.01 -6.83
CA MET A 275 3.51 -26.36 -6.52
C MET A 275 2.63 -26.02 -7.72
N GLY A 276 1.71 -26.91 -8.09
CA GLY A 276 0.76 -26.66 -9.17
C GLY A 276 -0.20 -25.52 -8.81
N ASP A 277 -0.68 -24.80 -9.82
CA ASP A 277 -1.51 -23.60 -9.62
C ASP A 277 -2.84 -23.93 -8.91
N ASP A 278 -3.47 -25.06 -9.25
CA ASP A 278 -4.71 -25.52 -8.59
C ASP A 278 -4.48 -25.76 -7.08
N TRP A 279 -3.44 -26.53 -6.74
CA TRP A 279 -3.09 -26.80 -5.35
C TRP A 279 -2.69 -25.54 -4.57
N LEU A 280 -2.13 -24.55 -5.26
CA LEU A 280 -1.81 -23.24 -4.68
C LEU A 280 -3.06 -22.44 -4.37
N ASN A 281 -4.01 -22.39 -5.30
CA ASN A 281 -5.30 -21.74 -5.08
C ASN A 281 -6.06 -22.41 -3.93
N ASP A 282 -6.09 -23.75 -3.91
CA ASP A 282 -6.75 -24.52 -2.84
C ASP A 282 -6.16 -24.26 -1.45
N CYS A 283 -4.85 -23.96 -1.37
CA CYS A 283 -4.20 -23.58 -0.11
C CYS A 283 -4.37 -22.09 0.24
N LEU A 284 -4.39 -21.21 -0.77
CA LEU A 284 -4.50 -19.76 -0.58
C LEU A 284 -5.87 -19.36 -0.05
N VAL A 285 -6.94 -19.94 -0.59
CA VAL A 285 -8.32 -19.56 -0.25
C VAL A 285 -8.62 -19.72 1.24
N PRO A 286 -8.36 -20.89 1.89
CA PRO A 286 -8.58 -21.05 3.33
C PRO A 286 -7.67 -20.17 4.18
N TYR A 287 -6.48 -19.83 3.69
CA TYR A 287 -5.51 -19.02 4.44
C TYR A 287 -5.87 -17.53 4.41
N ILE A 288 -6.31 -17.02 3.27
CA ILE A 288 -6.73 -15.62 3.10
C ILE A 288 -8.08 -15.39 3.80
N GLU A 289 -9.04 -16.30 3.58
CA GLU A 289 -10.40 -16.21 4.10
C GLU A 289 -10.56 -17.03 5.38
N LYS A 290 -9.59 -16.93 6.30
CA LYS A 290 -9.55 -17.72 7.52
C LYS A 290 -10.82 -17.56 8.36
N ASP A 291 -11.33 -16.33 8.45
CA ASP A 291 -12.56 -16.03 9.18
C ASP A 291 -13.78 -16.76 8.60
N VAL A 292 -13.81 -16.98 7.28
CA VAL A 292 -14.88 -17.74 6.61
C VAL A 292 -14.64 -19.25 6.75
N PHE A 293 -13.39 -19.69 6.64
CA PHE A 293 -13.01 -21.09 6.79
C PHE A 293 -13.31 -21.61 8.21
N ASP A 294 -13.05 -20.79 9.23
CA ASP A 294 -13.31 -21.11 10.64
C ASP A 294 -14.82 -21.28 10.93
N LEU A 295 -15.71 -20.79 10.06
CA LEU A 295 -17.16 -21.01 10.16
C LEU A 295 -17.61 -22.38 9.63
N ILE A 296 -16.74 -23.11 8.93
CA ILE A 296 -17.07 -24.41 8.33
C ILE A 296 -16.81 -25.53 9.37
N PRO A 297 -17.84 -26.26 9.82
CA PRO A 297 -17.64 -27.38 10.74
C PRO A 297 -16.79 -28.48 10.13
N ASN A 298 -15.87 -29.04 10.91
CA ASN A 298 -15.03 -30.16 10.49
C ASN A 298 -15.87 -31.35 9.98
N GLU A 299 -17.06 -31.58 10.54
CA GLU A 299 -17.92 -32.68 10.12
C GLU A 299 -18.48 -32.52 8.71
N ASP A 300 -18.73 -31.29 8.27
CA ASP A 300 -19.18 -31.02 6.91
C ASP A 300 -18.03 -31.29 5.92
N VAL A 301 -16.80 -30.95 6.29
CA VAL A 301 -15.59 -31.26 5.51
C VAL A 301 -15.39 -32.77 5.40
N ILE A 302 -15.53 -33.50 6.51
CA ILE A 302 -15.38 -34.97 6.55
C ILE A 302 -16.47 -35.64 5.70
N GLN A 303 -17.73 -35.23 5.83
CA GLN A 303 -18.83 -35.78 5.03
C GLN A 303 -18.66 -35.47 3.55
N TYR A 304 -18.24 -34.26 3.21
CA TYR A 304 -17.96 -33.88 1.83
C TYR A 304 -16.82 -34.74 1.25
N TYR A 305 -15.71 -34.86 1.97
CA TYR A 305 -14.57 -35.68 1.57
C TYR A 305 -14.96 -37.16 1.40
N GLN A 306 -15.81 -37.70 2.28
CA GLN A 306 -16.30 -39.08 2.17
C GLN A 306 -17.16 -39.31 0.91
N LYS A 307 -17.91 -38.31 0.45
CA LYS A 307 -18.77 -38.37 -0.74
C LYS A 307 -18.00 -38.32 -2.07
N ILE A 308 -16.75 -37.88 -2.08
CA ILE A 308 -15.91 -37.88 -3.29
C ILE A 308 -15.57 -39.35 -3.67
N GLN A 309 -16.12 -39.82 -4.80
CA GLN A 309 -15.80 -41.13 -5.39
C GLN A 309 -14.54 -41.05 -6.26
N ASN A 310 -13.78 -42.16 -6.33
CA ASN A 310 -12.46 -42.31 -6.99
C ASN A 310 -11.30 -41.56 -6.33
N ARG A 311 -10.86 -42.10 -5.19
CA ARG A 311 -9.81 -41.56 -4.32
C ARG A 311 -8.38 -41.87 -4.74
N LEU A 312 -8.19 -42.65 -5.81
CA LEU A 312 -6.86 -43.05 -6.28
C LEU A 312 -6.39 -42.06 -7.35
N ILE A 313 -5.44 -41.21 -6.97
CA ILE A 313 -4.56 -40.52 -7.91
C ILE A 313 -3.93 -41.63 -8.78
N LYS A 314 -4.18 -41.58 -10.09
CA LYS A 314 -3.36 -42.34 -11.04
C LYS A 314 -1.95 -41.76 -10.96
N LEU A 315 -1.08 -42.46 -10.24
CA LEU A 315 0.38 -42.25 -10.28
C LEU A 315 0.88 -42.32 -11.72
#